data_AF-A0A9X0KCF4-F1
#
_entry.id   AF-A0A9X0KCF4-F1
#
_cell.length_a   1.000
_cell.length_b   1.000
_cell.length_c   1.000
_cell.angle_alpha   90.00
_cell.angle_beta   90.00
_cell.angle_gamma   90.00
#
_symmetry.space_group_name_H-M   'P 1'
#
loop_
_entity.id
_entity.type
_entity.pdbx_description
1 polymer ?
#
loop_
_entity_poly.entity_id
_entity_poly.type
_entity_poly.pdbx_seq_one_letter_code
_entity_poly.pdbx_strand_id
1 'polypeptide(L)' 'MNMQFRWYGKEDPVSLSYIRQIPGLKGIVSAVYDVPAGDLWPEESIAHLKAEIERHDLAFEWERL' A
#
# COMPACT_ATOMS: atom_id res chain seq x y z
N MET A 1 16.48 -8.20 7.18
CA MET A 1 15.79 -8.26 5.89
C MET A 1 14.54 -7.39 6.00
N ASN A 2 14.40 -6.36 5.17
CA ASN A 2 13.17 -5.56 5.11
C ASN A 2 12.28 -6.15 4.01
N MET A 3 11.39 -7.06 4.39
CA MET A 3 10.50 -7.71 3.43
C MET A 3 9.23 -6.89 3.26
N GLN A 4 8.93 -6.49 2.04
CA GLN A 4 7.75 -5.71 1.68
C GLN A 4 6.96 -6.45 0.61
N PHE A 5 5.66 -6.18 0.54
CA PHE A 5 4.77 -6.75 -0.47
C PHE A 5 4.18 -5.64 -1.31
N ARG A 6 4.23 -5.80 -2.65
CA ARG A 6 3.60 -4.85 -3.55
C ARG A 6 2.11 -5.16 -3.66
N TRP A 7 1.27 -4.22 -3.28
CA TRP A 7 -0.19 -4.37 -3.34
C TRP A 7 -0.77 -3.32 -4.28
N TYR A 8 -1.64 -3.75 -5.20
CA TYR A 8 -2.19 -2.89 -6.27
C TYR A 8 -3.53 -2.23 -5.92
N GLY A 9 -3.89 -2.22 -4.64
CA GLY A 9 -5.17 -1.67 -4.19
C GLY A 9 -6.29 -2.72 -4.18
N LYS A 10 -7.54 -2.25 -4.11
CA LYS A 10 -8.71 -3.12 -3.93
C LYS A 10 -8.95 -4.12 -5.07
N GLU A 11 -8.43 -3.84 -6.26
CA GLU A 11 -8.57 -4.72 -7.40
C GLU A 11 -7.49 -5.82 -7.44
N ASP A 12 -6.53 -5.78 -6.51
CA ASP A 12 -5.55 -6.85 -6.36
C ASP A 12 -6.25 -8.16 -5.95
N PRO A 13 -6.07 -9.28 -6.67
CA PRO A 13 -6.66 -10.56 -6.29
C PRO A 13 -6.17 -11.05 -4.92
N VAL A 14 -5.03 -10.56 -4.43
CA VAL A 14 -4.50 -10.88 -3.11
C VAL A 14 -4.89 -9.78 -2.12
N SER A 15 -5.86 -10.08 -1.26
CA SER A 15 -6.31 -9.14 -0.22
C SER A 15 -5.22 -8.88 0.84
N LEU A 16 -5.26 -7.71 1.48
CA LEU A 16 -4.40 -7.36 2.61
C LEU A 16 -4.46 -8.37 3.77
N SER A 17 -5.64 -8.96 4.04
CA SER A 17 -5.80 -10.02 5.04
C SER A 17 -4.98 -11.28 4.73
N TYR A 18 -4.84 -11.63 3.45
CA TYR A 18 -3.96 -12.74 3.04
C TYR A 18 -2.49 -12.33 3.16
N ILE A 19 -2.15 -11.13 2.69
CA ILE A 19 -0.78 -10.61 2.72
C ILE A 19 -0.25 -10.54 4.16
N ARG A 20 -1.09 -10.18 5.14
CA ARG A 20 -0.73 -10.10 6.56
C ARG A 20 -0.22 -11.42 7.16
N GLN A 21 -0.56 -12.55 6.54
CA GLN A 21 -0.16 -13.89 7.01
C GLN A 21 1.30 -14.24 6.64
N ILE A 22 1.95 -13.47 5.75
CA ILE A 22 3.32 -13.75 5.31
C ILE A 22 4.30 -13.56 6.48
N PRO A 23 5.04 -14.61 6.89
CA PRO A 23 5.99 -14.50 8.00
C PRO A 23 7.12 -13.52 7.71
N GLY A 24 7.35 -12.57 8.61
CA GLY A 24 8.44 -11.60 8.49
C GLY A 24 8.16 -10.42 7.55
N LEU A 25 6.94 -10.30 7.02
CA LEU A 25 6.53 -9.12 6.26
C LEU A 25 6.54 -7.87 7.16
N LYS A 26 7.14 -6.79 6.68
CA LYS A 26 7.29 -5.52 7.40
C LYS A 26 6.32 -4.45 6.93
N GLY A 27 5.86 -4.50 5.69
CA GLY A 27 4.94 -3.50 5.16
C GLY A 27 4.50 -3.76 3.73
N ILE A 28 3.68 -2.84 3.25
CA ILE A 28 3.15 -2.77 1.90
C ILE A 28 3.81 -1.61 1.16
N VAL A 29 4.18 -1.88 -0.09
CA VAL A 29 4.48 -0.85 -1.09
C VAL A 29 3.31 -0.79 -2.04
N SER A 30 2.80 0.41 -2.29
CA SER A 30 1.67 0.62 -3.19
C SER A 30 1.77 1.98 -3.89
N ALA A 31 0.87 2.25 -4.82
CA ALA A 31 0.79 3.50 -5.55
C ALA A 31 -0.63 4.05 -5.54
N VAL A 32 -0.74 5.34 -5.83
CA VAL A 32 -2.01 6.04 -6.03
C VAL A 32 -2.41 5.85 -7.51
N TYR A 33 -3.50 5.12 -7.76
CA TYR A 33 -3.92 4.68 -9.11
C TYR A 33 -5.08 5.50 -9.69
N ASP A 34 -5.66 6.42 -8.92
CA ASP A 34 -6.74 7.32 -9.31
C ASP A 34 -6.25 8.58 -10.03
N VAL A 35 -4.92 8.75 -10.19
CA VAL A 35 -4.32 9.89 -10.88
C VAL A 35 -3.49 9.50 -12.11
N PRO A 36 -3.51 10.31 -13.18
CA PRO A 36 -2.66 10.10 -14.34
C PRO A 36 -1.17 10.15 -14.01
N ALA A 37 -0.36 9.46 -14.84
CA ALA A 37 1.09 9.53 -14.74
C ALA A 37 1.58 10.96 -15.03
N GLY A 38 2.43 11.47 -14.15
CA GLY A 38 2.99 12.83 -14.24
C GLY A 38 2.24 13.86 -13.38
N ASP A 39 1.04 13.51 -12.88
CA ASP A 39 0.31 14.37 -11.95
C ASP A 39 0.74 14.15 -10.50
N LEU A 40 0.57 15.20 -9.69
CA LEU A 40 0.81 15.15 -8.25
C LEU A 40 -0.21 14.24 -7.56
N TRP A 41 0.28 13.41 -6.66
CA TRP A 41 -0.58 12.56 -5.83
C TRP A 41 -1.33 13.42 -4.81
N PRO A 42 -2.67 13.35 -4.76
CA PRO A 42 -3.46 14.06 -3.77
C PRO A 42 -3.15 13.53 -2.37
N GLU A 43 -3.01 14.43 -1.40
CA GLU A 43 -2.77 14.05 0.00
C GLU A 43 -3.89 13.14 0.54
N GLU A 44 -5.14 13.38 0.12
CA GLU A 44 -6.29 12.56 0.50
C GLU A 44 -6.19 11.13 -0.02
N SER A 45 -5.77 10.93 -1.28
CA SER A 45 -5.60 9.58 -1.86
C SER A 45 -4.49 8.82 -1.16
N ILE A 46 -3.38 9.49 -0.83
CA ILE A 46 -2.28 8.90 -0.02
C ILE A 46 -2.79 8.53 1.38
N ALA A 47 -3.52 9.43 2.03
CA ALA A 47 -4.06 9.20 3.38
C ALA A 47 -5.06 8.05 3.41
N HIS A 48 -5.93 7.94 2.40
CA HIS A 48 -6.86 6.82 2.25
C HIS A 48 -6.10 5.50 2.11
N LEU A 49 -5.13 5.45 1.19
CA LEU A 49 -4.33 4.25 0.94
C LEU A 49 -3.59 3.79 2.21
N LYS A 50 -2.98 4.75 2.91
CA LYS A 50 -2.35 4.51 4.22
C LYS A 50 -3.34 3.94 5.23
N ALA A 51 -4.49 4.58 5.41
CA ALA A 51 -5.50 4.14 6.36
C ALA A 51 -6.03 2.74 6.04
N GLU A 52 -6.19 2.40 4.77
CA GLU A 52 -6.64 1.06 4.36
C GLU A 52 -5.60 -0.01 4.70
N ILE A 53 -4.32 0.26 4.47
CA ILE A 53 -3.23 -0.67 4.79
C ILE A 53 -3.06 -0.82 6.32
N GLU A 54 -3.09 0.29 7.06
CA GLU A 54 -2.93 0.29 8.51
C GLU A 54 -4.08 -0.41 9.24
N ARG A 55 -5.31 -0.39 8.69
CA ARG A 55 -6.46 -1.17 9.19
C ARG A 55 -6.22 -2.68 9.20
N HIS A 56 -5.27 -3.17 8.40
CA HIS A 56 -4.89 -4.58 8.34
C HIS A 56 -3.58 -4.89 9.10
N ASP A 57 -3.16 -4.00 10.02
CA ASP A 57 -1.94 -4.13 10.82
C ASP A 57 -0.66 -4.25 9.96
N LEU A 58 -0.64 -3.56 8.81
CA LEU A 58 0.49 -3.47 7.90
C LEU A 58 0.99 -2.02 7.86
N ALA A 59 2.30 -1.83 7.72
CA ALA A 59 2.87 -0.50 7.52
C ALA A 59 2.80 -0.10 6.04
N PHE A 60 2.39 1.13 5.74
CA PHE A 60 2.45 1.69 4.39
C PHE A 60 3.77 2.42 4.17
N GLU A 61 4.58 1.91 3.25
CA GLU A 61 5.83 2.54 2.84
C GLU A 61 5.64 3.10 1.42
N TRP A 62 5.75 4.42 1.29
CA TRP A 62 5.82 5.09 -0.02
C TRP A 62 7.08 5.95 -0.06
N GLU A 63 7.81 5.86 -1.16
CA GLU A 63 9.03 6.64 -1.35
C GLU A 63 8.64 8.05 -1.79
N ARG A 64 8.79 9.00 -0.87
CA ARG A 64 8.64 10.42 -1.17
C ARG A 64 9.92 10.85 -1.89
N LEU A 65 9.87 10.87 -3.23
CA LEU A 65 10.91 11.49 -4.06
C LEU A 65 11.03 12.99 -3.76
#